data_AF-A0A358GJ60-F1
#
_entry.id   AF-A0A358GJ60-F1
#
_cell.length_a   1.000
_cell.length_b   1.000
_cell.length_c   1.000
_cell.angle_alpha   90.00
_cell.angle_beta   90.00
_cell.angle_gamma   90.00
#
_symmetry.space_group_name_H-M   'P 1'
#
loop_
_entity.id
_entity.type
_entity.pdbx_description
1 polymer ?
#
loop_
_entity_poly.entity_id
_entity_poly.type
_entity_poly.pdbx_seq_one_letter_code
_entity_poly.pdbx_strand_id
1 'polypeptide(L)' 'MGANAVISVNLNYEVVRQGMLMVAVSGTAVIINSL' A
#
# COMPACT_ATOMS: atom_id res chain seq x y z
N MET A 1 -5.34 -12.06 -6.48
CA MET A 1 -6.04 -10.84 -6.95
C MET A 1 -5.82 -10.55 -8.43
N GLY A 2 -4.74 -11.01 -9.08
CA GLY A 2 -4.58 -10.90 -10.55
C GLY A 2 -4.33 -9.49 -11.11
N ALA A 3 -4.43 -8.46 -10.27
CA ALA A 3 -4.22 -7.05 -10.59
C ALA A 3 -2.85 -6.76 -11.24
N ASN A 4 -2.82 -5.76 -12.13
CA ASN A 4 -1.61 -5.26 -12.78
C ASN A 4 -1.18 -3.86 -12.32
N ALA A 5 -1.99 -3.21 -11.47
CA ALA A 5 -1.67 -1.93 -10.85
C ALA A 5 -2.27 -1.83 -9.44
N VAL A 6 -1.71 -0.93 -8.64
CA VAL A 6 -2.25 -0.53 -7.33
C VAL A 6 -2.38 1.00 -7.33
N ILE A 7 -3.57 1.50 -7.03
CA ILE A 7 -3.88 2.93 -7.03
C ILE A 7 -4.24 3.43 -5.64
N SER A 8 -4.20 4.76 -5.47
CA SER A 8 -4.47 5.44 -4.20
C SER A 8 -3.60 4.89 -3.06
N VAL A 9 -2.31 4.72 -3.34
CA VAL A 9 -1.34 4.19 -2.38
C VAL A 9 -1.15 5.20 -1.25
N ASN A 10 -1.29 4.72 -0.02
CA ASN A 10 -1.01 5.49 1.19
C ASN A 10 0.05 4.79 2.04
N LEU A 11 0.88 5.60 2.70
CA LEU A 11 1.97 5.17 3.56
C LEU A 11 1.74 5.73 4.96
N ASN A 12 1.73 4.82 5.94
CA ASN A 12 1.63 5.18 7.35
C ASN A 12 2.89 4.72 8.07
N TYR A 13 3.41 5.61 8.92
CA TYR A 13 4.54 5.35 9.79
C TYR A 13 4.07 5.42 11.22
N GLU A 14 4.41 4.41 12.02
CA GLU A 14 4.00 4.35 13.41
C GLU A 14 5.10 3.76 14.28
N VAL A 15 5.41 4.43 15.39
CA VAL A 15 6.31 3.89 16.40
C VAL A 15 5.50 2.97 17.31
N VAL A 16 5.59 1.67 17.06
CA VAL A 16 4.75 0.68 17.77
C VAL A 16 5.28 0.35 19.17
N ARG A 17 6.59 0.49 19.41
CA ARG A 17 7.27 0.40 20.71
C ARG A 17 8.58 1.18 20.66
N GLN A 18 9.24 1.36 21.81
CA GLN A 18 10.55 2.00 21.86
C GLN A 18 11.56 1.32 20.93
N GLY A 19 12.20 2.12 20.07
CA GLY A 19 13.19 1.66 19.11
C GLY A 19 12.63 0.89 17.90
N MET A 20 11.31 0.76 17.75
CA MET A 20 10.69 0.05 16.62
C MET A 20 9.78 0.96 15.81
N LEU A 21 10.04 1.04 14.50
CA LEU A 21 9.21 1.76 13.53
C LEU A 21 8.51 0.74 12.62
N MET A 22 7.18 0.80 12.60
CA MET A 22 6.36 0.08 11.64
C MET A 22 6.07 0.98 10.44
N VAL A 23 6.13 0.40 9.25
CA VAL A 23 5.69 1.02 8.01
C VAL A 23 4.56 0.17 7.44
N ALA A 24 3.38 0.77 7.29
CA ALA A 24 2.21 0.14 6.71
C ALA A 24 1.86 0.80 5.38
N VAL A 25 1.49 -0.01 4.40
CA VAL A 25 1.07 0.44 3.07
C VAL A 25 -0.34 -0.07 2.81
N SER A 26 -1.19 0.80 2.28
CA SER A 26 -2.52 0.42 1.79
C SER A 26 -2.75 0.99 0.39
N GLY A 27 -3.67 0.37 -0.35
CA GLY A 27 -4.04 0.78 -1.70
C GLY A 27 -5.06 -0.17 -2.31
N THR A 28 -5.58 0.19 -3.49
CA THR A 28 -6.58 -0.60 -4.21
C THR A 28 -5.93 -1.29 -5.39
N ALA A 29 -5.96 -2.63 -5.40
CA ALA A 29 -5.47 -3.44 -6.51
C ALA A 29 -6.48 -3.42 -7.67
N VAL A 30 -6.03 -3.08 -8.89
CA VAL A 30 -6.87 -2.91 -10.08
C VAL A 30 -6.26 -3.57 -11.31
N ILE A 31 -7.10 -3.86 -12.31
CA ILE A 31 -6.67 -4.18 -13.68
C ILE A 31 -6.89 -2.94 -14.54
N ILE A 32 -5.82 -2.42 -15.13
CA ILE A 32 -5.91 -1.40 -16.17
C ILE A 32 -5.81 -2.11 -17.51
N ASN A 33 -6.86 -2.01 -18.33
CA ASN A 33 -6.84 -2.43 -19.72
C ASN A 33 -6.60 -1.21 -20.59
N SER A 34 -5.57 -1.27 -21.44
CA SER A 34 -5.41 -0.33 -22.55
C SER A 34 -6.48 -0.62 -23.61
N LEU A 35 -7.16 0.43 -24.08
CA LEU A 35 -8.09 0.38 -25.22
C LEU A 35 -7.34 0.15 -26.54
#